data_AF-A0AAE2XYP8-F1
#
_entry.id   AF-A0AAE2XYP8-F1
#
_cell.length_a   1.000
_cell.length_b   1.000
_cell.length_c   1.000
_cell.angle_alpha   90.00
_cell.angle_beta   90.00
_cell.angle_gamma   90.00
#
_symmetry.space_group_name_H-M   'P 1'
#
loop_
_entity.id
_entity.type
_entity.pdbx_description
1 polymer ?
#
loop_
_entity_poly.entity_id
_entity_poly.type
_entity_poly.pdbx_seq_one_letter_code
_entity_poly.pdbx_strand_id
1 'polypeptide(L)'
;MPKKRKSRGRAKGDAGKKARVQCSMCGKLVPRDKAKKVTRYTTVVDPMIGRELRQQGAYIPRTKEIKMYCINCAVHRNVVRVRSKEERKSR
;
A
#
# COMPACT_ATOMS: atom_id res chain seq x y z
N MET A 1 9.73 29.17 3.84
CA MET A 1 9.96 27.75 3.44
C MET A 1 8.81 27.23 2.60
N PRO A 2 9.04 26.73 1.37
CA PRO A 2 7.97 26.25 0.50
C PRO A 2 7.36 24.93 1.02
N LYS A 3 6.02 24.87 1.08
CA LYS A 3 5.27 23.69 1.53
C LYS A 3 4.57 23.00 0.35
N LYS A 4 5.16 21.92 -0.16
CA LYS A 4 4.61 21.16 -1.31
C LYS A 4 3.25 20.48 -1.04
N ARG A 5 2.98 20.05 0.19
CA ARG A 5 1.73 19.35 0.60
C ARG A 5 1.18 19.92 1.90
N LYS A 6 -0.13 20.19 2.00
CA LYS A 6 -0.80 20.67 3.23
C LYS A 6 -0.52 19.75 4.43
N SER A 7 -0.49 18.44 4.21
CA SER A 7 -0.21 17.41 5.23
C SER A 7 1.27 17.10 5.45
N ARG A 8 2.21 17.80 4.78
CA ARG A 8 3.65 17.44 4.73
C ARG A 8 3.92 15.98 4.31
N GLY A 9 2.94 15.33 3.67
CA GLY A 9 3.01 13.94 3.20
C GLY A 9 2.69 12.87 4.25
N ARG A 10 2.07 13.23 5.38
CA ARG A 10 1.68 12.28 6.43
C ARG A 10 0.23 12.46 6.86
N ALA A 11 -0.47 11.37 7.14
CA ALA A 11 -1.81 11.39 7.74
C ALA A 11 -1.74 11.42 9.27
N LYS A 12 -1.01 12.41 9.82
CA LYS A 12 -0.76 12.52 11.26
C LYS A 12 -1.95 13.11 12.02
N GLY A 13 -2.58 14.16 11.49
CA GLY A 13 -3.61 14.92 12.20
C GLY A 13 -3.00 15.63 13.42
N ASP A 14 -3.80 15.79 14.48
CA ASP A 14 -3.40 16.44 15.74
C ASP A 14 -2.60 15.52 16.67
N ALA A 15 -2.43 14.25 16.31
CA ALA A 15 -1.68 13.29 17.12
C ALA A 15 -0.19 13.63 17.21
N GLY A 16 0.42 13.56 18.41
CA GLY A 16 1.83 13.88 18.63
C GLY A 16 2.83 12.89 18.00
N LYS A 17 2.68 11.58 18.22
CA LYS A 17 3.54 10.53 17.63
C LYS A 17 2.69 9.32 17.27
N LYS A 18 2.94 8.72 16.10
CA LYS A 18 2.33 7.45 15.70
C LYS A 18 3.40 6.35 15.68
N ALA A 19 2.94 5.11 15.88
CA ALA A 19 3.79 3.93 15.83
C ALA A 19 4.57 3.84 14.51
N ARG A 20 5.75 3.20 14.56
CA ARG A 20 6.55 2.90 13.38
C ARG A 20 6.22 1.48 12.90
N VAL A 21 6.33 1.26 11.60
CA VAL A 21 6.10 -0.02 10.94
C VAL A 21 7.29 -0.30 10.04
N GLN A 22 7.66 -1.57 9.93
CA GLN A 22 8.72 -2.01 9.03
C GLN A 22 8.20 -2.05 7.58
N CYS A 23 8.99 -1.53 6.65
CA CYS A 23 8.70 -1.66 5.23
C CYS A 23 8.89 -3.12 4.80
N SER A 24 7.88 -3.71 4.14
CA SER A 24 7.90 -5.12 3.72
C SER A 24 9.00 -5.48 2.71
N MET A 25 9.64 -4.48 2.09
CA MET A 25 10.71 -4.72 1.10
C MET A 25 12.10 -4.37 1.58
N CYS A 26 12.33 -3.12 2.00
CA CYS A 26 13.65 -2.66 2.40
C CYS A 26 13.91 -2.77 3.92
N GLY A 27 12.97 -3.29 4.72
CA GLY A 27 13.12 -3.40 6.17
C GLY A 27 13.21 -2.07 6.95
N LYS A 28 13.20 -0.93 6.27
CA LYS A 28 13.29 0.39 6.93
C LYS A 28 12.09 0.66 7.83
N LEU A 29 12.36 1.19 9.02
CA LEU A 29 11.32 1.69 9.93
C LEU A 29 10.72 3.00 9.42
N VAL A 30 9.42 3.01 9.19
CA VAL A 30 8.66 4.16 8.70
C VAL A 30 7.48 4.44 9.63
N PRO A 31 7.18 5.72 9.95
CA PRO A 31 5.96 6.07 10.68
C PRO A 31 4.70 5.56 9.95
N ARG A 32 3.74 4.98 10.70
CA ARG A 32 2.52 4.36 10.14
C ARG A 32 1.68 5.32 9.29
N ASP A 33 1.66 6.60 9.64
CA ASP A 33 1.02 7.70 8.92
C ASP A 33 1.68 8.07 7.59
N LYS A 34 2.94 7.68 7.39
CA LYS A 34 3.72 7.95 6.18
C LYS A 34 3.80 6.74 5.25
N ALA A 35 3.68 5.53 5.80
CA ALA A 35 3.74 4.29 5.05
C ALA A 35 2.54 4.14 4.10
N LYS A 36 2.79 3.53 2.93
CA LYS A 36 1.74 3.20 1.97
C LYS A 36 1.26 1.77 2.20
N LYS A 37 0.04 1.66 2.71
CA LYS A 37 -0.65 0.38 2.89
C LYS A 37 -1.26 -0.06 1.56
N VAL A 38 -0.86 -1.24 1.11
CA VAL A 38 -1.46 -1.92 -0.05
C VAL A 38 -2.07 -3.21 0.47
N THR A 39 -3.37 -3.35 0.30
CA THR A 39 -4.09 -4.56 0.67
C THR A 39 -4.40 -5.32 -0.62
N ARG A 40 -3.96 -6.57 -0.73
CA ARG A 40 -4.26 -7.44 -1.87
C ARG A 40 -4.85 -8.74 -1.34
N TYR A 41 -5.80 -9.28 -2.08
CA TYR A 41 -6.28 -10.65 -1.85
C TYR A 41 -5.54 -11.56 -2.83
N THR A 42 -4.81 -12.52 -2.30
CA THR A 42 -4.03 -13.49 -3.08
C THR A 42 -4.66 -14.86 -2.93
N THR A 43 -4.77 -15.60 -4.02
CA THR A 43 -5.08 -17.04 -4.02
C THR A 43 -3.80 -17.82 -4.24
N VAL A 44 -3.73 -19.04 -3.71
CA VAL A 44 -2.60 -19.96 -3.96
C VAL A 44 -2.58 -20.40 -5.42
N VAL A 45 -3.75 -20.52 -6.04
CA VAL A 45 -3.93 -20.98 -7.41
C VAL A 45 -3.92 -19.80 -8.37
N ASP A 46 -3.39 -20.03 -9.57
CA ASP A 46 -3.51 -19.11 -10.70
C ASP A 46 -4.99 -18.76 -10.97
N PRO A 47 -5.32 -17.50 -11.32
CA PRO A 47 -6.69 -17.10 -11.58
C PRO A 47 -7.43 -17.90 -12.65
N MET A 48 -6.74 -18.46 -13.66
CA MET A 48 -7.36 -19.27 -14.72
C MET A 48 -7.80 -20.63 -14.17
N ILE A 49 -6.86 -21.39 -13.62
CA ILE A 49 -7.14 -22.70 -13.01
C ILE A 49 -8.14 -22.54 -11.85
N GLY A 50 -8.01 -21.46 -11.08
CA GLY A 50 -8.94 -21.15 -9.99
C GLY A 50 -10.36 -20.81 -10.45
N ARG A 51 -10.61 -20.54 -11.73
CA ARG A 51 -11.98 -20.43 -12.28
C ARG A 51 -12.53 -21.81 -12.61
N GLU A 52 -11.75 -22.65 -13.28
CA GLU A 52 -12.13 -24.02 -13.65
C GLU A 52 -12.43 -24.86 -12.41
N LEU A 53 -11.54 -24.84 -11.41
CA LEU A 53 -11.74 -25.56 -10.15
C LEU A 53 -12.99 -25.10 -9.39
N ARG A 54 -13.32 -23.79 -9.45
CA ARG A 54 -14.56 -23.29 -8.84
C ARG A 54 -15.80 -23.74 -9.61
N GLN A 55 -15.73 -23.86 -10.93
CA GLN A 55 -16.83 -24.43 -11.74
C GLN A 55 -17.04 -25.91 -11.41
N GLN A 56 -15.96 -26.64 -11.11
CA GLN A 56 -16.00 -28.02 -10.64
C GLN A 56 -16.44 -28.15 -9.16
N GLY A 57 -16.73 -27.05 -8.47
CA GLY A 57 -17.23 -27.04 -7.09
C GLY A 57 -16.16 -26.94 -6.00
N ALA A 58 -14.89 -26.77 -6.34
CA ALA A 58 -13.83 -26.64 -5.35
C ALA A 58 -13.84 -25.26 -4.66
N TYR A 59 -13.79 -25.26 -3.33
CA TYR A 59 -13.66 -24.03 -2.54
C TYR A 59 -12.18 -23.60 -2.44
N ILE A 60 -11.86 -22.42 -2.98
CA ILE A 60 -10.51 -21.86 -2.93
C ILE A 60 -10.50 -20.63 -2.00
N PRO A 61 -9.86 -20.72 -0.82
CA PRO A 61 -9.78 -19.59 0.10
C PRO A 61 -8.89 -18.48 -0.46
N ARG A 62 -9.22 -17.23 -0.10
CA ARG A 62 -8.42 -16.04 -0.45
C ARG A 62 -7.74 -15.51 0.81
N THR A 63 -6.44 -15.30 0.74
CA THR A 63 -5.68 -14.71 1.85
C THR A 63 -5.53 -13.21 1.66
N LYS A 64 -5.77 -12.46 2.73
CA LYS A 64 -5.60 -11.01 2.74
C LYS A 64 -4.18 -10.64 3.11
N GLU A 65 -3.40 -10.21 2.13
CA GLU A 65 -2.05 -9.70 2.34
C GLU A 65 -2.07 -8.18 2.54
N ILE A 66 -1.53 -7.72 3.67
CA ILE A 66 -1.33 -6.29 3.94
C ILE A 66 0.15 -5.99 3.86
N LYS A 67 0.57 -5.31 2.78
CA LYS A 67 1.95 -4.87 2.59
C LYS A 67 2.07 -3.38 2.94
N MET A 68 3.09 -3.06 3.73
CA MET A 68 3.39 -1.70 4.16
C MET A 68 4.67 -1.25 3.48
N TYR A 69 4.58 -0.28 2.58
CA TYR A 69 5.74 0.21 1.83
C TYR A 69 6.22 1.57 2.35
N CYS A 70 7.54 1.75 2.35
CA CYS A 70 8.13 3.08 2.41
C CYS A 70 7.90 3.81 1.07
N ILE A 71 7.99 5.15 1.06
CA ILE A 71 7.72 5.94 -0.14
C ILE A 71 8.69 5.63 -1.28
N ASN A 72 9.95 5.32 -0.97
CA ASN A 72 10.92 4.99 -2.00
C ASN A 72 10.56 3.67 -2.72
N CYS A 73 10.31 2.60 -1.94
CA CYS A 73 9.85 1.33 -2.50
C CYS A 73 8.51 1.44 -3.21
N ALA A 74 7.61 2.29 -2.73
CA ALA A 74 6.32 2.52 -3.36
C ALA A 74 6.46 3.18 -4.74
N VAL A 75 7.40 4.11 -4.91
CA VAL A 75 7.68 4.73 -6.21
C VAL A 75 8.40 3.76 -7.14
N HIS A 76 9.45 3.09 -6.65
CA HIS A 76 10.23 2.13 -7.45
C HIS A 76 9.37 0.98 -7.99
N ARG A 77 8.38 0.50 -7.21
CA ARG A 77 7.47 -0.58 -7.62
C ARG A 77 6.18 -0.09 -8.27
N ASN A 78 6.12 1.19 -8.66
CA ASN A 78 4.98 1.80 -9.32
C ASN A 78 3.64 1.72 -8.54
N VAL A 79 3.70 1.51 -7.22
CA VAL A 79 2.53 1.58 -6.33
C VAL A 79 2.03 3.03 -6.23
N VAL A 80 2.95 3.99 -6.27
CA VAL A 80 2.65 5.42 -6.27
C VAL A 80 3.42 6.10 -7.38
N ARG A 81 2.72 6.86 -8.23
CA ARG A 81 3.34 7.64 -9.31
C ARG A 81 3.55 9.10 -8.90
N VAL A 82 4.50 9.76 -9.54
CA VAL A 82 4.69 11.22 -9.40
C VAL A 82 3.57 11.91 -10.18
N ARG A 83 2.81 12.75 -9.48
CA ARG A 83 1.64 13.47 -10.03
C ARG A 83 1.89 14.97 -10.17
N SER A 84 1.11 15.65 -11.01
CA SER A 84 1.13 17.12 -11.17
C SER A 84 0.70 17.86 -9.89
N LYS A 85 0.78 19.19 -9.85
CA LYS A 85 0.44 19.97 -8.64
C LYS A 85 -1.03 19.81 -8.26
N GLU A 86 -1.92 19.78 -9.25
CA GLU A 86 -3.37 19.69 -9.08
C GLU A 86 -3.80 18.27 -8.72
N GLU A 87 -3.31 17.27 -9.46
CA GLU A 87 -3.57 15.86 -9.21
C GLU A 87 -3.04 15.38 -7.84
N ARG A 88 -2.07 16.07 -7.23
CA ARG A 88 -1.65 15.73 -5.86
C ARG A 88 -2.76 15.94 -4.84
N LYS A 89 -3.72 16.83 -5.11
CA LYS A 89 -4.86 17.13 -4.23
C LYS A 89 -6.01 16.12 -4.41
N SER A 90 -6.15 15.54 -5.61
CA SER A 90 -7.12 14.47 -5.85
C SER A 90 -6.69 13.19 -5.13
N ARG A 91 -7.65 12.54 -4.47
CA ARG A 91 -7.41 11.40 -3.58
C ARG A 91 -7.52 10.09 -4.33
#